data_AF-A0A374ATR1-F1
#
_entry.id   AF-A0A374ATR1-F1
#
_cell.length_a   1.000
_cell.length_b   1.000
_cell.length_c   1.000
_cell.angle_alpha   90.00
_cell.angle_beta   90.00
_cell.angle_gamma   90.00
#
_symmetry.space_group_name_H-M   'P 1'
#
loop_
_entity.id
_entity.type
_entity.pdbx_description
1 polymer ?
#
loop_
_entity_poly.entity_id
_entity_poly.type
_entity_poly.pdbx_seq_one_letter_code
_entity_poly.pdbx_strand_id
1 'polypeptide(L)'
;MAKYQKKLEEDIRCPLEYGLTRVLDDTEMLAQVHYVLVNPDYQGMGIAGKMIEYIKEKYKDFMYIEGMPEDKNNVPFYQKHGFSLMENGAAIQICNYDNVH
;
A
#
# COMPACT_ATOMS: atom_id res chain seq x y z
N MET A 1 20.58 10.30 -5.32
CA MET A 1 19.86 11.33 -4.53
C MET A 1 19.12 12.33 -5.43
N ALA A 2 19.78 13.24 -6.15
CA ALA A 2 19.09 14.21 -7.03
C ALA A 2 18.23 13.57 -8.14
N LYS A 3 18.67 12.41 -8.67
CA LYS A 3 17.96 11.65 -9.71
C LYS A 3 16.62 11.06 -9.23
N TYR A 4 16.51 10.69 -7.95
CA TYR A 4 15.30 10.08 -7.39
C TYR A 4 14.23 11.14 -7.09
N GLN A 5 14.62 12.25 -6.45
CA GLN A 5 13.72 13.36 -6.14
C GLN A 5 13.07 13.91 -7.42
N LYS A 6 13.88 14.11 -8.46
CA LYS A 6 13.41 14.59 -9.77
C LYS A 6 12.44 13.61 -10.45
N LYS A 7 12.72 12.31 -10.41
CA LYS A 7 11.87 11.27 -11.04
C LYS A 7 10.54 11.09 -10.31
N LEU A 8 10.51 11.23 -8.98
CA LEU A 8 9.28 11.24 -8.17
C LEU A 8 8.37 12.44 -8.42
N GLU A 9 8.94 13.57 -8.83
CA GLU A 9 8.18 14.78 -9.17
C GLU A 9 7.64 14.72 -10.61
N GLU A 10 8.28 13.94 -11.49
CA GLU A 10 7.95 13.83 -12.91
C GLU A 10 7.08 12.58 -13.25
N ASP A 11 7.16 11.47 -12.50
CA ASP A 11 6.33 10.28 -12.68
C ASP A 11 5.89 9.71 -11.32
N ILE A 12 4.58 9.67 -11.07
CA ILE A 12 4.01 9.14 -9.82
C ILE A 12 4.20 7.61 -9.72
N ARG A 13 4.44 6.93 -10.85
CA ARG A 13 4.74 5.50 -10.85
C ARG A 13 6.17 5.30 -10.36
N CYS A 14 6.30 4.97 -9.08
CA CYS A 14 7.56 4.56 -8.48
C CYS A 14 8.14 3.39 -9.32
N PRO A 15 9.34 3.55 -9.91
CA PRO A 15 9.99 2.45 -10.60
C PRO A 15 10.17 1.24 -9.68
N LEU A 16 9.99 0.03 -10.23
CA LEU A 16 10.12 -1.25 -9.50
C LEU A 16 11.45 -1.38 -8.73
N GLU A 17 12.49 -0.66 -9.15
CA GLU A 17 13.80 -0.63 -8.49
C GLU A 17 13.76 -0.02 -7.06
N TYR A 18 12.76 0.83 -6.77
CA TYR A 18 12.64 1.56 -5.49
C TYR A 18 11.50 1.06 -4.61
N GLY A 19 10.39 0.62 -5.22
CA GLY A 19 9.25 0.10 -4.50
C GLY A 19 8.14 -0.37 -5.41
N LEU A 20 7.19 -1.08 -4.82
CA LEU A 20 6.02 -1.64 -5.48
C LEU A 20 4.84 -1.60 -4.52
N THR A 21 3.66 -1.26 -5.03
CA THR A 21 2.41 -1.49 -4.30
C THR A 21 1.44 -2.26 -5.18
N ARG A 22 0.78 -3.27 -4.60
CA ARG A 22 -0.30 -4.01 -5.26
C ARG A 22 -1.63 -3.68 -4.61
N VAL A 23 -2.60 -3.35 -5.45
CA VAL A 23 -3.98 -3.11 -5.04
C VAL A 23 -4.86 -4.09 -5.81
N LEU A 24 -5.80 -4.72 -5.10
CA LEU A 24 -6.85 -5.55 -5.68
C LEU A 24 -8.16 -4.78 -5.52
N ASP A 25 -8.92 -4.60 -6.59
CA ASP A 25 -10.18 -3.89 -6.53
C ASP A 25 -11.29 -4.63 -7.28
N ASP A 26 -12.54 -4.37 -6.88
CA ASP A 26 -13.75 -4.91 -7.49
C ASP A 26 -14.33 -3.98 -8.57
N THR A 27 -13.58 -2.95 -8.96
CA THR A 27 -13.94 -1.89 -9.91
C THR A 27 -15.08 -0.96 -9.50
N GLU A 28 -15.71 -1.16 -8.33
CA GLU A 28 -16.88 -0.38 -7.91
C GLU A 28 -16.76 0.20 -6.49
N MET A 29 -16.43 -0.61 -5.48
CA MET A 29 -16.66 -0.28 -4.08
C MET A 29 -15.40 -0.39 -3.21
N LEU A 30 -14.59 -1.43 -3.37
CA LEU A 30 -13.47 -1.74 -2.49
C LEU A 30 -12.14 -1.82 -3.25
N ALA A 31 -11.13 -1.13 -2.73
CA ALA A 31 -9.74 -1.29 -3.11
C ALA A 31 -8.90 -1.78 -1.92
N GLN A 32 -8.40 -3.01 -1.99
CA GLN A 32 -7.54 -3.61 -0.97
C GLN A 32 -6.06 -3.41 -1.32
N VAL A 33 -5.33 -2.66 -0.51
CA VAL A 33 -3.87 -2.57 -0.53
C VAL A 33 -3.30 -3.87 0.01
N HIS A 34 -2.89 -4.74 -0.90
CA HIS A 34 -2.44 -6.09 -0.58
C HIS A 34 -1.01 -6.10 -0.03
N TYR A 35 -0.10 -5.35 -0.63
CA TYR A 35 1.24 -5.12 -0.07
C TYR A 35 1.84 -3.81 -0.57
N VAL A 36 2.66 -3.19 0.30
CA VAL A 36 3.49 -2.01 0.00
C VAL A 36 4.94 -2.39 0.30
N LEU A 37 5.76 -2.46 -0.73
CA LEU A 37 7.16 -2.88 -0.64
C LEU A 37 8.08 -1.73 -1.02
N VAL A 38 9.12 -1.51 -0.23
CA VAL A 38 10.19 -0.54 -0.52
C VAL A 38 11.51 -1.27 -0.44
N ASN A 39 12.36 -1.06 -1.44
CA ASN A 39 13.71 -1.60 -1.48
C ASN A 39 14.47 -1.18 -0.20
N PRO A 40 15.09 -2.12 0.55
CA PRO A 40 15.80 -1.82 1.79
C PRO A 40 16.76 -0.62 1.73
N ASP A 41 17.51 -0.48 0.64
CA ASP A 41 18.49 0.61 0.46
C ASP A 41 17.85 2.01 0.36
N TYR A 42 16.52 2.06 0.17
CA TYR A 42 15.75 3.27 -0.05
C TYR A 42 14.66 3.49 1.02
N GLN A 43 14.66 2.69 2.08
CA GLN A 43 13.76 2.88 3.21
C GLN A 43 14.09 4.18 3.97
N GLY A 44 13.11 4.73 4.69
CA GLY A 44 13.25 6.03 5.37
C GLY A 44 13.15 7.26 4.46
N MET A 45 13.08 7.09 3.14
CA MET A 45 13.01 8.20 2.16
C MET A 45 11.57 8.66 1.82
N GLY A 46 10.55 8.11 2.50
CA GLY A 46 9.14 8.49 2.27
C GLY A 46 8.48 7.87 1.03
N ILE A 47 9.11 6.88 0.40
CA ILE A 47 8.64 6.21 -0.83
C ILE A 47 7.26 5.57 -0.63
N ALA A 48 7.10 4.77 0.41
CA ALA A 48 5.83 4.11 0.75
C ALA A 48 4.71 5.14 0.93
N GLY A 49 5.00 6.26 1.59
CA GLY A 49 4.02 7.33 1.80
C GLY A 49 3.54 7.93 0.48
N LYS A 50 4.46 8.21 -0.46
CA LYS A 50 4.08 8.71 -1.80
C LYS A 50 3.23 7.71 -2.58
N MET A 51 3.56 6.41 -2.51
CA MET A 51 2.76 5.37 -3.17
C MET A 51 1.36 5.27 -2.58
N ILE A 52 1.22 5.37 -1.25
CA ILE A 52 -0.08 5.35 -0.57
C ILE A 52 -0.93 6.58 -0.92
N GLU A 53 -0.34 7.79 -0.96
CA GLU A 53 -1.11 8.97 -1.35
C GLU A 53 -1.61 8.89 -2.80
N TYR A 54 -0.80 8.32 -3.72
CA TYR A 54 -1.27 8.06 -5.08
C TYR A 54 -2.45 7.08 -5.12
N ILE A 55 -2.40 6.00 -4.33
CA ILE A 55 -3.49 5.02 -4.27
C ILE A 55 -4.76 5.68 -3.73
N LYS A 56 -4.64 6.48 -2.67
CA LYS A 56 -5.78 7.22 -2.11
C LYS A 56 -6.40 8.16 -3.14
N GLU A 57 -5.59 8.87 -3.93
CA GLU A 57 -6.10 9.73 -4.99
C GLU A 57 -6.76 8.92 -6.12
N LYS A 58 -6.12 7.81 -6.54
CA LYS A 58 -6.64 6.95 -7.62
C LYS A 58 -7.99 6.32 -7.27
N TYR A 59 -8.18 5.92 -6.03
CA TYR A 59 -9.38 5.22 -5.56
C TYR A 59 -10.27 6.12 -4.69
N LYS A 60 -10.16 7.46 -4.82
CA LYS A 60 -10.90 8.41 -3.97
C LYS A 60 -12.42 8.31 -4.06
N ASP A 61 -12.93 7.80 -5.19
CA ASP A 61 -14.36 7.65 -5.45
C ASP A 61 -14.88 6.27 -4.99
N PHE A 62 -14.00 5.37 -4.52
CA PHE A 62 -14.39 4.09 -3.95
C PHE A 62 -14.89 4.31 -2.52
N MET A 63 -15.85 3.48 -2.09
CA MET A 63 -16.38 3.56 -0.73
C MET A 63 -15.30 3.19 0.31
N TYR A 64 -14.43 2.23 -0.02
CA TYR A 64 -13.42 1.73 0.90
C TYR A 64 -12.05 1.56 0.25
N ILE A 65 -11.02 2.03 0.95
CA ILE A 65 -9.63 1.68 0.71
C ILE A 65 -9.14 0.96 1.97
N GLU A 66 -8.91 -0.34 1.86
CA GLU A 66 -8.53 -1.18 3.00
C GLU A 66 -7.08 -1.64 2.91
N GLY A 67 -6.45 -1.82 4.07
CA GLY A 67 -5.14 -2.45 4.18
C GLY A 67 -5.15 -3.47 5.30
N MET A 68 -4.51 -4.62 5.08
CA MET A 68 -4.33 -5.64 6.09
C MET A 68 -2.83 -5.91 6.27
N PRO A 69 -2.13 -5.10 7.10
CA PRO A 69 -0.70 -5.28 7.29
C PRO A 69 -0.41 -6.64 7.94
N GLU A 70 0.54 -7.38 7.37
CA GLU A 70 1.01 -8.66 7.94
C GLU A 70 1.66 -8.46 9.32
N ASP A 71 2.40 -7.36 9.49
CA ASP A 71 2.96 -6.93 10.78
C ASP A 71 2.16 -5.75 11.34
N LYS A 72 1.60 -5.93 12.55
CA LYS A 72 0.88 -4.90 13.29
C LYS A 72 1.72 -3.64 13.56
N ASN A 73 3.05 -3.74 13.58
CA ASN A 73 3.95 -2.60 13.72
C ASN A 73 3.84 -1.60 12.55
N ASN A 74 3.23 -2.00 11.43
CA ASN A 74 2.97 -1.11 10.29
C ASN A 74 1.66 -0.31 10.43
N VAL A 75 0.79 -0.61 11.41
CA VAL A 75 -0.46 0.14 11.62
C VAL A 75 -0.22 1.66 11.78
N PRO A 76 0.77 2.13 12.56
CA PRO A 76 1.06 3.57 12.67
C PRO A 76 1.41 4.24 11.34
N PHE A 77 2.02 3.52 10.38
CA PHE A 77 2.28 4.05 9.05
C PHE A 77 0.96 4.34 8.32
N TYR A 78 0.02 3.39 8.29
CA TYR A 78 -1.29 3.60 7.67
C TYR A 78 -2.10 4.69 8.38
N GLN A 79 -2.09 4.73 9.72
CA GLN A 79 -2.77 5.78 10.48
C GLN A 79 -2.21 7.18 10.18
N LYS A 80 -0.88 7.31 10.05
CA LYS A 80 -0.24 8.57 9.62
C LYS A 80 -0.73 9.05 8.25
N HIS A 81 -1.12 8.12 7.38
CA HIS A 81 -1.65 8.38 6.05
C HIS A 81 -3.20 8.43 5.99
N GLY A 82 -3.87 8.51 7.13
CA GLY A 82 -5.32 8.77 7.23
C GLY A 82 -6.20 7.52 7.28
N PHE A 83 -5.61 6.32 7.36
CA PHE A 83 -6.38 5.10 7.60
C PHE A 83 -6.82 5.04 9.08
N SER A 84 -7.96 4.44 9.34
CA SER A 84 -8.43 4.17 10.70
C SER A 84 -8.28 2.70 11.03
N LEU A 85 -7.83 2.40 12.26
CA LEU A 85 -7.76 1.02 12.75
C LEU A 85 -9.18 0.54 13.08
N MET A 86 -9.56 -0.62 12.56
CA MET A 86 -10.80 -1.29 12.97
C MET A 86 -10.59 -1.99 14.32
N GLU A 87 -10.92 -1.32 15.44
CA GLU A 87 -10.61 -1.78 16.81
C GLU A 87 -11.08 -3.22 17.11
N ASN A 88 -12.26 -3.60 16.60
CA ASN A 88 -12.86 -4.91 16.83
C ASN A 88 -12.79 -5.83 15.59
N GLY A 89 -12.06 -5.42 14.55
CA GLY A 89 -11.86 -6.23 13.36
C GLY A 89 -10.87 -7.36 13.62
N ALA A 90 -11.21 -8.58 13.18
CA ALA A 90 -10.31 -9.72 13.21
C ALA A 90 -10.07 -10.22 11.77
N ALA A 91 -8.81 -10.49 11.43
CA ALA A 91 -8.48 -11.15 10.18
C ALA A 91 -8.96 -12.61 10.24
N ILE A 92 -9.67 -13.04 9.20
CA ILE A 92 -10.19 -14.42 9.07
C ILE A 92 -9.90 -14.87 7.63
N GLN A 93 -9.40 -16.10 7.46
CA GLN A 93 -9.06 -16.63 6.15
C GLN A 93 -9.23 -18.16 6.08
N ILE A 94 -9.57 -18.65 4.88
CA ILE A 94 -9.42 -20.06 4.50
C ILE A 94 -8.19 -20.15 3.59
N CYS A 95 -7.26 -21.04 3.91
CA CYS A 95 -6.03 -21.23 3.13
C CYS A 95 -6.07 -22.59 2.42
N ASN A 96 -6.11 -22.58 1.09
CA ASN A 96 -6.09 -23.80 0.27
C ASN A 96 -4.66 -24.10 -0.20
N TYR A 97 -3.77 -24.42 0.74
CA TYR A 97 -2.35 -24.66 0.42
C TYR A 97 -2.13 -25.84 -0.54
N ASP A 98 -3.06 -26.80 -0.58
CA ASP A 98 -3.00 -27.98 -1.46
C ASP A 98 -3.14 -27.65 -2.96
N ASN A 99 -3.59 -26.43 -3.30
CA ASN A 99 -3.75 -25.98 -4.69
C ASN A 99 -2.50 -25.25 -5.24
N VAL A 100 -1.45 -25.07 -4.43
CA VAL A 100 -0.20 -24.46 -4.87
C VAL A 100 0.68 -25.58 -5.44
N HIS A 101 0.74 -25.67 -6.77
CA HIS A 101 1.62 -26.59 -7.50
C HIS A 101 3.07 -26.11 -7.52
#